data_AF-A0A3D2TZA4-F1
#
_entry.id   AF-A0A3D2TZA4-F1
#
_cell.length_a   1.000
_cell.length_b   1.000
_cell.length_c   1.000
_cell.angle_alpha   90.00
_cell.angle_beta   90.00
_cell.angle_gamma   90.00
#
_symmetry.space_group_name_H-M   'P 1'
#
loop_
_entity.id
_entity.type
_entity.pdbx_description
1 polymer ?
#
loop_
_entity_poly.entity_id
_entity_poly.type
_entity_poly.pdbx_seq_one_letter_code
_entity_poly.pdbx_strand_id
1 'polypeptide(L)'
;VRGLNLFSIAAMRMAVADSSRLSAAARTGYLAPYDNWEHRVAIHRFVQDIPLRPSHPSYQTLLDTENGLAQFTGHPVLLTWGERDWCFTTEFLDEFERRFPSARTLRFADAGHLLFEEVPDQVLAGIRKFLADFPLDG
;
A
#
# COMPACT_ATOMS: atom_id res chain seq x y z
N VAL A 1 -10.11 -8.83 20.52
CA VAL A 1 -8.90 -8.61 19.68
C VAL A 1 -8.36 -7.17 19.85
N ARG A 2 -8.16 -6.69 21.09
CA ARG A 2 -7.79 -5.27 21.34
C ARG A 2 -6.79 -5.04 22.48
N GLY A 3 -6.28 -6.11 23.13
CA GLY A 3 -5.49 -5.97 24.35
C GLY A 3 -3.99 -5.75 24.18
N LEU A 4 -3.39 -6.04 23.01
CA LEU A 4 -1.92 -6.22 22.93
C LEU A 4 -1.22 -5.58 21.71
N ASN A 5 -1.83 -4.66 20.97
CA ASN A 5 -1.22 -4.09 19.75
C ASN A 5 -0.74 -5.15 18.73
N LEU A 6 -1.26 -6.38 18.82
CA LEU A 6 -0.64 -7.53 18.19
C LEU A 6 -0.61 -7.39 16.66
N PHE A 7 -1.65 -6.75 16.10
CA PHE A 7 -1.75 -6.45 14.68
C PHE A 7 -0.65 -5.50 14.22
N SER A 8 -0.49 -4.31 14.82
CA SER A 8 0.53 -3.35 14.38
C SER A 8 1.95 -3.85 14.65
N ILE A 9 2.17 -4.60 15.75
CA ILE A 9 3.47 -5.23 16.02
C ILE A 9 3.79 -6.32 14.99
N ALA A 10 2.82 -7.17 14.65
CA ALA A 10 2.98 -8.19 13.61
C ALA A 10 3.20 -7.55 12.23
N ALA A 11 2.45 -6.48 11.92
CA ALA A 11 2.60 -5.73 10.68
C ALA A 11 4.04 -5.20 10.51
N MET A 12 4.70 -4.72 11.56
CA MET A 12 6.11 -4.27 11.46
C MET A 12 7.11 -5.38 11.12
N ARG A 13 6.74 -6.66 11.25
CA ARG A 13 7.55 -7.80 10.79
C ARG A 13 7.09 -8.38 9.48
N MET A 14 5.79 -8.35 9.22
CA MET A 14 5.18 -8.96 8.04
C MET A 14 5.16 -8.02 6.84
N ALA A 15 5.13 -6.70 7.06
CA ALA A 15 5.05 -5.70 6.00
C ALA A 15 6.39 -5.39 5.33
N VAL A 16 7.49 -5.98 5.79
CA VAL A 16 8.80 -5.88 5.15
C VAL A 16 9.31 -7.28 4.80
N ALA A 17 9.96 -7.41 3.65
CA ALA A 17 10.65 -8.64 3.27
C ALA A 17 11.95 -8.85 4.08
N ASP A 18 12.64 -7.76 4.41
CA ASP A 18 13.85 -7.76 5.24
C ASP A 18 13.71 -6.78 6.42
N SER A 19 13.51 -7.33 7.62
CA SER A 19 13.32 -6.54 8.84
C SER A 19 14.53 -5.66 9.22
N SER A 20 15.73 -5.92 8.69
CA SER A 20 16.90 -5.08 8.93
C SER A 20 16.80 -3.72 8.24
N ARG A 21 15.94 -3.60 7.22
CA ARG A 21 15.68 -2.37 6.48
C ARG A 21 14.72 -1.43 7.20
N LEU A 22 13.98 -1.93 8.19
CA LEU A 22 13.13 -1.10 9.04
C LEU A 22 13.94 -0.52 10.20
N SER A 23 14.26 0.76 10.13
CA SER A 23 15.01 1.43 11.20
C SER A 23 14.24 1.46 12.53
N ALA A 24 14.96 1.52 13.65
CA ALA A 24 14.33 1.63 14.97
C ALA A 24 13.46 2.90 15.11
N ALA A 25 13.89 4.00 14.49
CA ALA A 25 13.14 5.25 14.43
C ALA A 25 11.85 5.08 13.61
N ALA A 26 11.94 4.49 12.41
CA ALA A 26 10.76 4.20 11.58
C ALA A 26 9.77 3.27 12.30
N ARG A 27 10.27 2.18 12.88
CA ARG A 27 9.44 1.26 13.70
C ARG A 27 8.74 1.99 14.85
N THR A 28 9.43 2.89 15.53
CA THR A 28 8.84 3.71 16.59
C THR A 28 7.79 4.65 16.03
N GLY A 29 8.06 5.30 14.90
CA GLY A 29 7.13 6.19 14.20
C GLY A 29 5.85 5.48 13.77
N TYR A 30 5.93 4.30 13.15
CA TYR A 30 4.76 3.51 12.77
C TYR A 30 3.91 3.06 13.97
N LEU A 31 4.52 2.87 15.15
CA LEU A 31 3.82 2.45 16.36
C LEU A 31 3.30 3.63 17.19
N ALA A 32 3.85 4.84 17.02
CA ALA A 32 3.53 6.01 17.83
C ALA A 32 2.04 6.42 17.79
N PRO A 33 1.33 6.38 16.64
CA PRO A 33 -0.10 6.64 16.61
C PRO A 33 -0.97 5.59 17.31
N TYR A 34 -0.40 4.49 17.81
CA TYR A 34 -1.12 3.36 18.41
C TYR A 34 -0.62 3.08 19.83
N ASP A 35 -0.28 4.12 20.58
CA ASP A 35 0.29 4.05 21.92
C ASP A 35 -0.76 3.77 23.02
N ASN A 36 -2.02 4.16 22.83
CA ASN A 36 -3.11 3.93 23.78
C ASN A 36 -4.40 3.34 23.15
N TRP A 37 -5.35 2.95 24.00
CA TRP A 37 -6.62 2.31 23.59
C TRP A 37 -7.47 3.17 22.64
N GLU A 38 -7.51 4.47 22.88
CA GLU A 38 -8.36 5.42 22.16
C GLU A 38 -7.84 5.65 20.73
N HIS A 39 -6.52 5.62 20.54
CA HIS A 39 -5.90 5.79 19.22
C HIS A 39 -5.96 4.52 18.33
N ARG A 40 -6.24 3.34 18.90
CA ARG A 40 -6.39 2.06 18.15
C ARG A 40 -7.75 1.91 17.47
N VAL A 41 -8.69 2.82 17.69
CA VAL A 41 -10.02 2.79 17.08
C VAL A 41 -9.94 2.92 15.57
N ALA A 42 -9.00 3.72 15.04
CA ALA A 42 -8.83 3.94 13.60
C ALA A 42 -8.38 2.67 12.85
N ILE A 43 -7.35 1.96 13.33
CA ILE A 43 -6.95 0.66 12.74
C ILE A 43 -8.06 -0.37 12.87
N HIS A 44 -8.72 -0.44 14.03
CA HIS A 44 -9.78 -1.41 14.22
C HIS A 44 -10.96 -1.17 13.27
N ARG A 45 -11.34 0.10 13.05
CA ARG A 45 -12.37 0.46 12.07
C ARG A 45 -11.91 0.18 10.65
N PHE A 46 -10.67 0.52 10.28
CA PHE A 46 -10.09 0.18 8.98
C PHE A 46 -10.18 -1.33 8.67
N VAL A 47 -9.81 -2.20 9.61
CA VAL A 47 -9.92 -3.66 9.43
C VAL A 47 -11.38 -4.10 9.32
N GLN A 48 -12.28 -3.51 10.11
CA GLN A 48 -13.71 -3.82 10.02
C GLN A 48 -14.34 -3.32 8.72
N ASP A 49 -13.79 -2.28 8.11
CA ASP A 49 -14.33 -1.67 6.89
C ASP A 49 -13.97 -2.44 5.61
N ILE A 50 -13.11 -3.46 5.69
CA ILE A 50 -12.76 -4.34 4.56
C ILE A 50 -14.01 -5.14 4.15
N PRO A 51 -14.63 -4.83 3.01
CA PRO A 51 -15.94 -5.37 2.67
C PRO A 51 -15.78 -6.76 2.04
N LEU A 52 -15.83 -7.81 2.87
CA LEU A 52 -15.68 -9.20 2.41
C LEU A 52 -16.96 -9.80 1.79
N ARG A 53 -18.09 -9.09 1.84
CA ARG A 53 -19.40 -9.58 1.35
C ARG A 53 -20.21 -8.42 0.77
N PRO A 54 -21.10 -8.68 -0.21
CA PRO A 54 -21.97 -7.64 -0.78
C PRO A 54 -22.85 -6.91 0.23
N SER A 55 -23.21 -7.56 1.33
CA SER A 55 -24.02 -6.97 2.40
C SER A 55 -23.23 -6.02 3.32
N HIS A 56 -21.92 -5.87 3.11
CA HIS A 56 -21.09 -5.01 3.95
C HIS A 56 -21.39 -3.53 3.67
N PRO A 57 -21.51 -2.65 4.68
CA PRO A 57 -21.83 -1.23 4.47
C PRO A 57 -20.92 -0.51 3.46
N SER A 58 -19.63 -0.82 3.48
CA SER A 58 -18.63 -0.22 2.58
C SER A 58 -18.53 -0.88 1.19
N TYR A 59 -19.32 -1.93 0.91
CA TYR A 59 -19.21 -2.69 -0.34
C TYR A 59 -19.56 -1.86 -1.57
N GLN A 60 -20.63 -1.04 -1.48
CA GLN A 60 -21.00 -0.18 -2.60
C GLN A 60 -19.91 0.85 -2.91
N THR A 61 -19.31 1.44 -1.89
CA THR A 61 -18.17 2.36 -2.06
C THR A 61 -16.97 1.69 -2.73
N LEU A 62 -16.68 0.42 -2.39
CA LEU A 62 -15.64 -0.36 -3.08
C LEU A 62 -15.97 -0.50 -4.57
N LEU A 63 -17.19 -0.91 -4.91
CA LEU A 63 -17.62 -1.07 -6.30
C LEU A 63 -17.58 0.26 -7.08
N ASP A 64 -18.04 1.35 -6.47
CA ASP A 64 -18.03 2.67 -7.09
C ASP A 64 -16.58 3.12 -7.36
N THR A 65 -15.68 2.88 -6.42
CA THR A 65 -14.24 3.14 -6.59
C THR A 65 -13.65 2.30 -7.71
N GLU A 66 -13.95 0.99 -7.72
CA GLU A 66 -13.48 0.04 -8.73
C GLU A 66 -13.92 0.46 -10.14
N ASN A 67 -15.20 0.83 -10.30
CA ASN A 67 -15.76 1.28 -11.57
C ASN A 67 -15.20 2.66 -11.98
N GLY A 68 -14.91 3.52 -11.00
CA GLY A 68 -14.31 4.84 -11.23
C GLY A 68 -12.88 4.78 -11.77
N LEU A 69 -12.14 3.68 -11.57
CA LEU A 69 -10.75 3.55 -12.04
C LEU A 69 -10.61 3.78 -13.55
N ALA A 70 -11.62 3.42 -14.34
CA ALA A 70 -11.60 3.59 -15.79
C ALA A 70 -11.40 5.06 -16.23
N GLN A 71 -11.82 6.03 -15.41
CA GLN A 71 -11.64 7.46 -15.70
C GLN A 71 -10.17 7.90 -15.75
N PHE A 72 -9.27 7.12 -15.13
CA PHE A 72 -7.85 7.43 -15.07
C PHE A 72 -7.02 6.73 -16.16
N THR A 73 -7.64 5.90 -17.01
CA THR A 73 -6.94 5.15 -18.07
C THR A 73 -6.20 6.02 -19.09
N GLY A 74 -6.64 7.28 -19.28
CA GLY A 74 -5.97 8.27 -20.11
C GLY A 74 -4.83 9.03 -19.43
N HIS A 75 -4.54 8.77 -18.16
CA HIS A 75 -3.50 9.46 -17.41
C HIS A 75 -2.23 8.61 -17.31
N PRO A 76 -1.05 9.24 -17.23
CA PRO A 76 0.16 8.54 -16.83
C PRO A 76 -0.01 7.90 -15.45
N VAL A 77 0.35 6.62 -15.33
CA VAL A 77 0.30 5.87 -14.06
C VAL A 77 1.66 5.24 -13.80
N LEU A 78 2.14 5.35 -12.55
CA LEU A 78 3.29 4.63 -12.03
C LEU A 78 2.81 3.64 -10.97
N LEU A 79 3.05 2.36 -11.21
CA LEU A 79 2.84 1.29 -10.24
C LEU A 79 4.20 0.92 -9.65
N THR A 80 4.34 0.99 -8.32
CA THR A 80 5.53 0.53 -7.60
C THR A 80 5.14 -0.63 -6.71
N TRP A 81 5.80 -1.80 -6.87
CA TRP A 81 5.33 -3.04 -6.25
C TRP A 81 6.45 -3.88 -5.66
N GLY A 82 6.28 -4.30 -4.40
CA GLY A 82 7.15 -5.28 -3.76
C GLY A 82 6.57 -6.67 -3.96
N GLU A 83 7.29 -7.57 -4.63
CA GLU A 83 6.74 -8.87 -5.01
C GLU A 83 6.63 -9.86 -3.85
N ARG A 84 7.19 -9.51 -2.68
CA ARG A 84 7.05 -10.29 -1.43
C ARG A 84 5.96 -9.73 -0.51
N ASP A 85 5.13 -8.81 -0.99
CA ASP A 85 3.97 -8.33 -0.24
C ASP A 85 2.94 -9.47 -0.09
N TRP A 86 2.58 -9.77 1.16
CA TRP A 86 1.62 -10.82 1.51
C TRP A 86 0.16 -10.33 1.48
N CYS A 87 -0.05 -9.01 1.49
CA CYS A 87 -1.36 -8.37 1.51
C CYS A 87 -1.79 -7.97 0.08
N PHE A 88 -0.93 -7.24 -0.63
CA PHE A 88 -1.12 -6.86 -2.04
C PHE A 88 -0.17 -7.66 -2.92
N THR A 89 -0.53 -8.92 -3.14
CA THR A 89 0.26 -9.88 -3.90
C THR A 89 0.38 -9.50 -5.38
N THR A 90 1.20 -10.24 -6.15
CA THR A 90 1.38 -9.99 -7.58
C THR A 90 0.09 -10.19 -8.39
N GLU A 91 -0.87 -10.97 -7.91
CA GLU A 91 -2.19 -11.10 -8.55
C GLU A 91 -2.96 -9.77 -8.57
N PHE A 92 -2.80 -8.93 -7.54
CA PHE A 92 -3.34 -7.58 -7.56
C PHE A 92 -2.62 -6.71 -8.58
N LEU A 93 -1.29 -6.80 -8.63
CA LEU A 93 -0.50 -6.08 -9.63
C LEU A 93 -0.94 -6.43 -11.06
N ASP A 94 -1.11 -7.72 -11.35
CA ASP A 94 -1.54 -8.20 -12.67
C ASP A 94 -2.91 -7.60 -13.05
N GLU A 95 -3.84 -7.46 -12.09
CA GLU A 95 -5.12 -6.80 -12.32
C GLU A 95 -4.98 -5.29 -12.54
N PHE A 96 -4.08 -4.61 -11.82
CA PHE A 96 -3.78 -3.20 -12.06
C PHE A 96 -3.13 -2.98 -13.44
N GLU A 97 -2.19 -3.83 -13.86
CA GLU A 97 -1.58 -3.78 -15.19
C GLU A 97 -2.62 -4.05 -16.29
N ARG A 98 -3.58 -4.96 -16.05
CA ARG A 98 -4.71 -5.19 -16.97
C ARG A 98 -5.61 -3.96 -17.10
N ARG A 99 -5.90 -3.26 -16.00
CA ARG A 99 -6.74 -2.05 -15.99
C ARG A 99 -6.03 -0.83 -16.54
N PHE A 100 -4.72 -0.73 -16.33
CA PHE A 100 -3.89 0.38 -16.77
C PHE A 100 -2.77 -0.13 -17.69
N PRO A 101 -3.08 -0.54 -18.93
CA PRO A 101 -2.11 -1.18 -19.83
C PRO A 101 -0.95 -0.25 -20.24
N SER A 102 -1.12 1.06 -20.10
CA SER A 102 -0.09 2.08 -20.35
C SER A 102 0.71 2.46 -19.10
N ALA A 103 0.42 1.86 -17.94
CA ALA A 103 1.14 2.15 -16.71
C ALA A 103 2.61 1.75 -16.84
N ARG A 104 3.48 2.52 -16.18
CA ARG A 104 4.85 2.10 -15.93
C ARG A 104 4.87 1.33 -14.62
N THR A 105 5.40 0.10 -14.65
CA THR A 105 5.54 -0.71 -13.44
C THR A 105 7.00 -0.80 -13.02
N LEU A 106 7.27 -0.56 -11.74
CA LEU A 106 8.53 -0.87 -11.07
C LEU A 106 8.30 -2.03 -10.10
N ARG A 107 8.92 -3.17 -10.37
CA ARG A 107 8.79 -4.41 -9.60
C ARG A 107 10.05 -4.63 -8.78
N PHE A 108 9.89 -4.92 -7.50
CA PHE A 108 10.98 -5.14 -6.55
C PHE A 108 10.87 -6.56 -5.96
N ALA A 109 11.61 -7.50 -6.54
CA ALA A 109 11.56 -8.92 -6.17
C ALA A 109 11.95 -9.21 -4.71
N ASP A 110 12.74 -8.32 -4.12
CA ASP A 110 13.27 -8.46 -2.76
C ASP A 110 12.65 -7.50 -1.74
N ALA A 111 11.51 -6.89 -2.07
CA ALA A 111 10.77 -5.99 -1.18
C ALA A 111 9.34 -6.48 -0.96
N GLY A 112 8.79 -6.14 0.21
CA GLY A 112 7.42 -6.42 0.62
C GLY A 112 6.54 -5.18 0.54
N HIS A 113 5.72 -4.97 1.56
CA HIS A 113 4.66 -3.95 1.57
C HIS A 113 5.20 -2.53 1.79
N LEU A 114 6.22 -2.35 2.64
CA LEU A 114 6.77 -1.02 2.97
C LEU A 114 7.95 -0.65 2.05
N LEU A 115 7.66 -0.44 0.77
CA LEU A 115 8.65 -0.07 -0.25
C LEU A 115 9.52 1.13 0.12
N PHE A 116 8.96 2.12 0.82
CA PHE A 116 9.70 3.31 1.27
C PHE A 116 10.74 3.02 2.35
N GLU A 117 10.60 1.92 3.07
CA GLU A 117 11.61 1.47 4.04
C GLU A 117 12.62 0.51 3.38
N GLU A 118 12.17 -0.29 2.41
CA GLU A 118 13.01 -1.37 1.86
C GLU A 118 13.81 -1.00 0.62
N VAL A 119 13.30 -0.11 -0.23
CA VAL A 119 13.93 0.32 -1.48
C VAL A 119 13.72 1.84 -1.73
N PRO A 120 13.96 2.71 -0.73
CA PRO A 120 13.63 4.15 -0.82
C PRO A 120 14.25 4.85 -2.02
N ASP A 121 15.54 4.63 -2.27
CA ASP A 121 16.28 5.31 -3.34
C ASP A 121 15.76 4.91 -4.73
N GLN A 122 15.40 3.64 -4.90
CA GLN A 122 14.91 3.11 -6.17
C GLN A 122 13.50 3.61 -6.46
N VAL A 123 12.63 3.63 -5.45
CA VAL A 123 11.28 4.22 -5.53
C VAL A 123 11.38 5.71 -5.85
N LEU A 124 12.24 6.45 -5.13
CA LEU A 124 12.43 7.88 -5.36
C LEU A 124 12.96 8.17 -6.76
N ALA A 125 13.96 7.42 -7.23
CA ALA A 125 14.48 7.55 -8.59
C ALA A 125 13.38 7.28 -9.63
N GLY A 126 12.56 6.25 -9.40
CA GLY A 126 11.40 5.92 -10.21
C GLY A 126 10.37 7.04 -10.32
N ILE A 127 9.97 7.60 -9.17
CA ILE A 127 9.03 8.73 -9.09
C ILE A 127 9.61 9.96 -9.80
N ARG A 128 10.87 10.31 -9.56
CA ARG A 128 11.53 11.46 -10.22
C ARG A 128 11.57 11.29 -11.73
N LYS A 129 11.93 10.09 -12.21
CA LYS A 129 11.93 9.79 -13.64
C LYS A 129 10.52 9.89 -14.23
N PHE A 130 9.52 9.34 -13.54
CA PHE A 130 8.14 9.39 -13.99
C PHE A 130 7.64 10.84 -14.12
N LEU A 131 7.88 11.69 -13.12
CA LEU A 131 7.49 13.10 -13.17
C LEU A 131 8.27 13.91 -14.22
N ALA A 132 9.51 13.51 -14.53
CA ALA A 132 10.28 14.13 -15.61
C ALA A 132 9.75 13.75 -17.00
N ASP A 133 9.33 12.49 -17.17
CA ASP A 133 8.75 11.99 -18.43
C ASP A 133 7.29 12.48 -18.62
N PHE A 134 6.58 12.75 -17.52
CA PHE A 134 5.19 13.23 -17.48
C PHE A 134 5.07 14.45 -16.55
N PRO A 135 5.54 15.64 -16.99
CA PRO A 135 5.47 16.84 -16.18
C PRO A 135 4.02 17.23 -15.86
N LEU A 136 3.80 17.78 -14.67
CA LEU A 136 2.50 18.34 -14.31
C LEU A 136 2.31 19.63 -15.10
N ASP A 137 1.18 19.74 -15.81
CA ASP A 137 0.75 21.01 -16.36
C ASP A 137 0.51 21.96 -15.17
N GLY A 138 1.30 23.04 -15.11
CA GLY A 138 1.25 24.06 -14.05
C GLY A 138 0.11 25.04 -14.20
#